data_AF-A0A062VJM4-F1
#
_entry.id   AF-A0A062VJM4-F1
#
_cell.length_a   1.000
_cell.length_b   1.000
_cell.length_c   1.000
_cell.angle_alpha   90.00
_cell.angle_beta   90.00
_cell.angle_gamma   90.00
#
_symmetry.space_group_name_H-M   'P 1'
#
loop_
_entity.id
_entity.type
_entity.pdbx_description
1 polymer ?
#
loop_
_entity_poly.entity_id
_entity_poly.type
_entity_poly.pdbx_seq_one_letter_code
_entity_poly.pdbx_strand_id
1 'polypeptide(L)'
;MPSYPVGAARVMLQGYCEVEFSVDTRGRTSNIHPRCSHPEFCASATAAMEEVRFMPGRRDGRIVQRNNVVYPLEYRIEGMPDPIPDRTELKGCVDPLVS
;
A
#
# COMPACT_ATOMS: atom_id res chain seq x y z
N MET A 1 4.74 -3.28 8.55
CA MET A 1 5.05 -4.09 7.34
C MET A 1 3.79 -4.84 6.98
N PRO A 2 3.41 -5.01 5.70
CA PRO A 2 2.19 -5.74 5.36
C PRO A 2 2.24 -7.19 5.82
N SER A 3 1.11 -7.69 6.33
CA SER A 3 0.91 -9.09 6.67
C SER A 3 0.34 -9.84 5.46
N TYR A 4 0.90 -10.99 5.12
CA TYR A 4 0.38 -11.77 4.00
C TYR A 4 -1.05 -12.29 4.29
N PRO A 5 -2.07 -12.00 3.45
CA PRO A 5 -3.44 -12.46 3.70
C PRO A 5 -3.56 -13.99 3.67
N VAL A 6 -4.29 -14.56 4.63
CA VAL A 6 -4.48 -16.03 4.72
C VAL A 6 -5.22 -16.58 3.50
N GLY A 7 -6.21 -15.84 2.98
CA GLY A 7 -6.94 -16.25 1.77
C GLY A 7 -6.02 -16.35 0.56
N ALA A 8 -5.19 -15.32 0.32
CA ALA A 8 -4.17 -15.32 -0.73
C ALA A 8 -3.17 -16.47 -0.57
N ALA A 9 -2.68 -16.73 0.65
CA ALA A 9 -1.71 -17.79 0.92
C ALA A 9 -2.26 -19.19 0.58
N ARG A 10 -3.54 -19.45 0.85
CA ARG A 10 -4.19 -20.75 0.57
C ARG A 10 -4.27 -21.10 -0.90
N VAL A 11 -4.31 -20.08 -1.77
CA VAL A 11 -4.43 -20.25 -3.23
C VAL A 11 -3.16 -19.84 -3.97
N MET A 12 -2.05 -19.65 -3.25
CA MET A 12 -0.75 -19.25 -3.79
C MET A 12 -0.81 -17.96 -4.62
N LEU A 13 -1.66 -17.01 -4.22
CA LEU A 13 -1.87 -15.75 -4.94
C LEU A 13 -0.84 -14.71 -4.50
N GLN A 14 0.07 -14.31 -5.39
CA GLN A 14 0.96 -13.15 -5.18
C GLN A 14 0.25 -11.83 -5.51
N GLY A 15 0.76 -10.71 -4.98
CA GLY A 15 0.08 -9.43 -5.07
C GLY A 15 1.00 -8.22 -5.14
N TYR A 16 0.48 -7.15 -5.73
CA TYR A 16 1.11 -5.83 -5.74
C TYR A 16 0.07 -4.76 -5.44
N CYS A 17 0.47 -3.75 -4.66
CA CYS A 17 -0.34 -2.56 -4.43
C CYS A 17 0.48 -1.29 -4.61
N GLU A 18 -0.13 -0.28 -5.19
CA GLU A 18 0.31 1.11 -5.08
C GLU A 18 -0.59 1.81 -4.08
N VAL A 19 0.02 2.33 -3.01
CA VAL A 19 -0.74 3.07 -2.01
C VAL A 19 -0.44 4.55 -2.15
N GLU A 20 -1.46 5.33 -2.50
CA GLU A 20 -1.40 6.78 -2.45
C GLU A 20 -1.75 7.27 -1.05
N PHE A 21 -0.98 8.23 -0.51
CA PHE A 21 -1.18 8.78 0.83
C PHE A 21 -0.49 10.14 1.01
N SER A 22 -0.79 10.78 2.13
CA SER A 22 -0.11 11.98 2.62
C SER A 22 0.75 11.67 3.84
N VAL A 23 1.83 12.43 4.04
CA VAL A 23 2.71 12.35 5.21
C VAL A 23 2.72 13.69 5.92
N ASP A 24 2.26 13.73 7.18
CA ASP A 24 2.24 14.95 7.99
C ASP A 24 3.65 15.36 8.47
N THR A 25 3.74 16.49 9.18
CA THR A 25 5.01 17.00 9.73
C THR A 25 5.59 16.15 10.86
N ARG A 26 4.83 15.18 11.38
CA ARG A 26 5.24 14.20 12.39
C ARG A 26 5.55 12.83 11.78
N GLY A 27 5.47 12.72 10.44
CA GLY A 27 5.74 11.48 9.71
C GLY A 27 4.59 10.48 9.71
N ARG A 28 3.39 10.87 10.17
CA ARG A 28 2.20 10.02 10.15
C ARG A 28 1.55 10.07 8.77
N THR A 29 0.99 8.94 8.39
CA THR A 29 0.27 8.76 7.13
C THR A 29 -1.21 9.13 7.28
N SER A 30 -1.82 9.62 6.21
CA SER A 30 -3.26 9.88 6.11
C SER A 30 -3.71 9.84 4.65
N ASN A 31 -5.02 9.89 4.39
CA ASN A 31 -5.61 9.82 3.03
C ASN A 31 -5.09 8.59 2.26
N ILE A 32 -5.16 7.42 2.91
CA ILE A 32 -4.59 6.17 2.41
C ILE A 32 -5.55 5.57 1.39
N HIS A 33 -5.12 5.52 0.13
CA HIS A 33 -5.89 5.01 -1.00
C HIS A 33 -5.06 3.91 -1.70
N PRO A 34 -5.21 2.64 -1.29
CA PRO A 34 -4.55 1.54 -1.96
C PRO A 34 -5.24 1.23 -3.29
N ARG A 35 -4.44 0.93 -4.30
CA ARG A 35 -4.86 0.26 -5.52
C ARG A 35 -4.06 -1.03 -5.64
N CYS A 36 -4.73 -2.16 -5.75
CA CYS A 36 -4.09 -3.47 -5.69
C CYS A 36 -4.43 -4.31 -6.93
N SER A 37 -3.53 -5.25 -7.25
CA SER A 37 -3.74 -6.25 -8.30
C SER A 37 -4.89 -7.22 -7.95
N HIS A 38 -5.20 -7.36 -6.65
CA HIS A 38 -6.33 -8.15 -6.17
C HIS A 38 -6.90 -7.56 -4.86
N PRO A 39 -8.24 -7.57 -4.65
CA PRO A 39 -8.87 -7.00 -3.45
C PRO A 39 -8.44 -7.64 -2.12
N GLU A 40 -8.00 -8.90 -2.16
CA GLU A 40 -7.48 -9.64 -0.99
C GLU A 40 -6.33 -8.91 -0.28
N PHE A 41 -5.58 -8.06 -0.98
CA PHE A 41 -4.44 -7.33 -0.43
C PHE A 41 -4.80 -5.96 0.16
N CYS A 42 -6.01 -5.46 -0.08
CA CYS A 42 -6.42 -4.11 0.29
C CYS A 42 -6.33 -3.83 1.80
N ALA A 43 -6.91 -4.71 2.62
CA ALA A 43 -6.94 -4.53 4.07
C ALA A 43 -5.52 -4.55 4.68
N SER A 44 -4.68 -5.48 4.24
CA SER A 44 -3.28 -5.55 4.67
C SER A 44 -2.49 -4.32 4.24
N ALA A 45 -2.69 -3.85 2.99
CA ALA A 45 -2.01 -2.66 2.47
C ALA A 45 -2.37 -1.42 3.30
N THR A 46 -3.66 -1.21 3.61
CA THR A 46 -4.11 -0.12 4.46
C THR A 46 -3.50 -0.19 5.85
N ALA A 47 -3.63 -1.33 6.55
CA ALA A 47 -3.12 -1.50 7.91
C ALA A 47 -1.60 -1.26 8.00
N ALA A 48 -0.84 -1.78 7.04
CA ALA A 48 0.61 -1.55 6.98
C ALA A 48 0.96 -0.06 6.87
N MET A 49 0.15 0.68 6.11
CA MET A 49 0.36 2.09 5.85
C MET A 49 -0.13 3.00 6.99
N GLU A 50 -1.05 2.56 7.83
CA GLU A 50 -1.47 3.30 9.05
C GLU A 50 -0.40 3.28 10.15
N GLU A 51 0.34 2.17 10.26
CA GLU A 51 1.34 1.97 11.30
C GLU A 51 2.70 2.60 10.97
N VAL A 52 3.06 2.64 9.69
CA VAL A 52 4.37 3.12 9.26
C VAL A 52 4.57 4.61 9.55
N ARG A 53 5.83 5.00 9.75
CA ARG A 53 6.24 6.40 9.86
C ARG A 53 7.22 6.72 8.75
N PHE A 54 6.95 7.80 8.04
CA PHE A 54 7.81 8.30 6.98
C PHE A 54 8.54 9.57 7.41
N MET A 55 9.66 9.86 6.76
CA MET A 55 10.28 11.17 6.88
C MET A 55 9.36 12.21 6.22
N PRO A 56 9.00 13.30 6.93
CA PRO A 56 8.31 14.43 6.33
C PRO A 56 9.12 15.07 5.20
N GLY A 57 8.45 15.90 4.40
CA GLY A 57 9.12 16.71 3.39
C GLY A 57 9.98 17.81 4.02
N ARG A 58 10.93 18.31 3.25
CA ARG A 58 11.70 19.52 3.56
C ARG A 58 11.57 20.51 2.43
N ARG A 59 11.26 21.76 2.77
CA ARG A 59 11.27 22.88 1.84
C ARG A 59 11.93 24.07 2.53
N ASP A 60 13.02 24.56 1.96
CA ASP A 60 13.81 25.68 2.49
C ASP A 60 14.20 25.48 3.97
N GLY A 61 14.65 24.27 4.31
CA GLY A 61 15.06 23.89 5.67
C GLY A 61 13.89 23.65 6.66
N ARG A 62 12.65 23.91 6.26
CA ARG A 62 11.46 23.71 7.09
C ARG A 62 10.80 22.37 6.80
N ILE A 63 10.32 21.73 7.86
CA ILE A 63 9.53 20.50 7.77
C ILE A 63 8.16 20.82 7.19
N VAL A 64 7.74 20.10 6.15
CA VAL A 64 6.46 20.29 5.46
C VAL A 64 5.76 18.95 5.24
N GLN A 65 4.43 19.00 5.16
CA GLN A 65 3.61 17.87 4.74
C GLN A 65 3.94 17.49 3.29
N ARG A 66 3.87 16.18 2.99
CA ARG A 66 3.89 15.66 1.62
C ARG A 66 2.53 15.11 1.26
N ASN A 67 2.05 15.41 0.06
CA ASN A 67 0.82 14.87 -0.49
C ASN A 67 1.14 13.98 -1.69
N ASN A 68 0.19 13.15 -2.08
CA ASN A 68 0.23 12.30 -3.28
C ASN A 68 1.50 11.43 -3.33
N VAL A 69 1.90 10.91 -2.16
CA VAL A 69 3.02 9.98 -2.05
C VAL A 69 2.51 8.61 -2.48
N VAL A 70 3.24 7.94 -3.38
CA VAL A 70 2.94 6.57 -3.77
C VAL A 70 4.01 5.64 -3.18
N TYR A 71 3.58 4.60 -2.47
CA TYR A 71 4.47 3.56 -1.95
C TYR A 71 4.05 2.17 -2.45
N PRO A 72 4.95 1.44 -3.13
CA PRO A 72 4.67 0.10 -3.61
C PRO A 72 4.75 -0.94 -2.48
N LEU A 73 3.79 -1.84 -2.42
CA LEU A 73 3.80 -3.02 -1.56
C LEU A 73 3.77 -4.29 -2.41
N GLU A 74 4.65 -5.24 -2.09
CA GLU A 74 4.74 -6.54 -2.76
C GLU A 74 4.40 -7.67 -1.78
N TYR A 75 3.56 -8.59 -2.23
CA TYR A 75 3.19 -9.81 -1.54
C TYR A 75 3.73 -11.00 -2.34
N ARG A 76 4.86 -11.53 -1.91
CA ARG A 76 5.57 -12.62 -2.60
C ARG A 76 5.60 -13.88 -1.76
N ILE A 77 5.57 -15.03 -2.43
CA ILE A 77 5.79 -16.34 -1.82
C ILE A 77 7.21 -16.76 -2.16
N GLU A 78 7.99 -17.06 -1.13
CA GLU A 78 9.38 -17.50 -1.33
C GLU A 78 9.42 -18.79 -2.16
N GLY A 79 10.33 -18.84 -3.13
CA GLY A 79 10.50 -20.00 -4.02
C GLY A 79 9.50 -20.07 -5.19
N MET A 80 8.55 -19.15 -5.31
CA MET A 80 7.64 -19.11 -6.46
C MET A 80 8.25 -18.28 -7.60
N PRO A 81 8.43 -18.85 -8.81
CA PRO A 81 9.04 -18.16 -9.95
C PRO A 81 8.10 -17.18 -10.65
N ASP A 82 6.86 -17.08 -10.18
CA ASP A 82 5.81 -16.27 -10.80
C ASP A 82 6.28 -14.84 -11.08
N PRO A 83 5.98 -14.32 -12.28
CA PRO A 83 6.41 -13.01 -12.71
C PRO A 83 5.83 -11.95 -11.78
N ILE A 84 6.50 -10.79 -11.78
CA ILE A 84 6.12 -9.57 -11.06
C ILE A 84 4.58 -9.45 -11.09
N PRO A 85 3.88 -9.37 -9.95
CA PRO A 85 2.42 -9.27 -9.93
C PRO A 85 2.00 -8.09 -10.82
N ASP A 86 1.01 -8.30 -11.68
CA ASP A 86 0.64 -7.33 -12.71
C ASP A 86 0.44 -5.93 -12.10
N ARG A 87 1.32 -5.00 -12.50
CA ARG A 87 1.34 -3.61 -12.02
C ARG A 87 0.53 -2.69 -12.91
N THR A 88 0.02 -3.19 -14.04
CA THR A 88 -0.65 -2.39 -15.06
C THR A 88 -2.16 -2.31 -14.86
N GLU A 89 -2.75 -3.25 -14.12
CA GLU A 89 -4.20 -3.30 -13.84
C GLU A 89 -4.55 -3.25 -12.34
N LEU A 90 -4.19 -2.15 -11.66
CA LEU A 90 -4.54 -1.97 -10.25
C LEU A 90 -5.94 -1.41 -10.07
N LYS A 91 -6.72 -2.06 -9.21
CA LYS A 91 -8.08 -1.64 -8.84
C LYS A 91 -8.07 -0.93 -7.50
N GLY A 92 -8.81 0.18 -7.40
CA GLY A 92 -8.97 0.92 -6.16
C GLY A 92 -9.64 0.06 -5.09
N CYS A 93 -9.09 0.09 -3.88
CA CYS A 93 -9.61 -0.62 -2.71
C CYS A 93 -10.71 0.14 -1.97
N VAL A 94 -10.87 1.42 -2.29
CA VAL A 94 -11.89 2.30 -1.70
C VAL A 94 -13.03 2.40 -2.72
N ASP A 95 -14.00 1.49 -2.61
CA ASP A 95 -15.24 1.52 -3.40
C ASP A 95 -16.37 2.20 -2.60
N PRO A 96 -17.26 2.98 -3.23
CA PRO A 96 -18.29 3.78 -2.56
C PRO A 96 -19.48 2.97 -1.99
N LEU A 97 -19.38 1.63 -1.94
CA LEU A 97 -20.47 0.72 -1.52
C LEU A 97 -20.17 -0.05 -0.23
N VAL A 98 -19.15 0.35 0.53
CA VAL A 98 -18.93 -0.15 1.90
C VAL A 98 -18.95 1.05 2.86
N SER A 99 -20.15 1.52 3.18
CA SER A 99 -20.47 2.31 4.38
C SER A 99 -21.81 1.87 4.94
#